data_AF-A0A1S6J1W5-F1
#
_entry.id   AF-A0A1S6J1W5-F1
#
_cell.length_a   1.000
_cell.length_b   1.000
_cell.length_c   1.000
_cell.angle_alpha   90.00
_cell.angle_beta   90.00
_cell.angle_gamma   90.00
#
_symmetry.space_group_name_H-M   'P 1'
#
loop_
_entity.id
_entity.type
_entity.pdbx_description
1 polymer ?
#
loop_
_entity_poly.entity_id
_entity_poly.type
_entity_poly.pdbx_seq_one_letter_code
_entity_poly.pdbx_strand_id
1 'polypeptide(L)'
;MALGESAITAEKSGLSMNTHFVSLGVMHGEAEFLVPRGFFTYRALDAPEMVESDSGRTLIRFGVMGLSVSMYLDKDSQEVLYGLSPGDVNIVNTSVSHFTQCILRLSDIFPFYDDDCDSDEWEVGAEKVEDVIREVDPSAYHEGSYWYEFRWDVTMGNFHG
;
A
#
# COMPACT_ATOMS: atom_id res chain seq x y z
N MET A 1 36.99 45.19 -2.63
CA MET A 1 35.81 45.18 -3.50
C MET A 1 35.02 43.95 -3.13
N ALA A 2 33.86 44.15 -2.50
CA ALA A 2 32.93 43.08 -2.11
C ALA A 2 31.95 42.81 -3.27
N LEU A 3 31.15 41.75 -3.10
CA LEU A 3 30.03 41.25 -3.93
C LEU A 3 30.47 40.25 -5.02
N GLY A 4 29.87 39.06 -5.16
CA GLY A 4 28.62 38.57 -4.58
C GLY A 4 28.55 37.04 -4.49
N GLU A 5 27.79 36.62 -3.48
CA GLU A 5 27.18 35.31 -3.33
C GLU A 5 26.26 34.99 -4.51
N SER A 6 26.20 33.71 -4.90
CA SER A 6 24.95 33.04 -5.26
C SER A 6 25.16 31.54 -5.16
N ALA A 7 24.75 31.01 -4.01
CA ALA A 7 24.13 29.70 -3.94
C ALA A 7 22.70 29.82 -4.48
N ILE A 8 22.16 28.77 -5.12
CA ILE A 8 20.82 28.18 -4.91
C ILE A 8 20.76 26.87 -5.73
N THR A 9 20.95 25.78 -5.00
CA THR A 9 20.18 24.53 -4.89
C THR A 9 19.11 24.20 -5.94
N ALA A 10 19.18 22.97 -6.44
CA ALA A 10 18.05 22.05 -6.51
C ALA A 10 18.60 20.61 -6.57
N GLU A 11 19.02 20.07 -5.43
CA GLU A 11 19.13 18.61 -5.30
C GLU A 11 17.70 18.07 -5.35
N LYS A 12 17.31 17.50 -6.49
CA LYS A 12 16.18 16.57 -6.54
C LYS A 12 16.50 15.44 -5.57
N SER A 13 15.93 15.49 -4.37
CA SER A 13 15.80 14.35 -3.47
C SER A 13 14.85 13.36 -4.15
N GLY A 14 15.37 12.62 -5.13
CA GLY A 14 14.70 11.46 -5.71
C GLY A 14 14.62 10.39 -4.64
N LEU A 15 13.54 10.41 -3.86
CA LEU A 15 13.21 9.33 -2.94
C LEU A 15 12.70 8.16 -3.77
N SER A 16 13.61 7.44 -4.43
CA SER A 16 13.28 6.10 -4.90
C SER A 16 12.92 5.29 -3.65
N MET A 17 11.63 4.99 -3.48
CA MET A 17 11.21 4.04 -2.47
C MET A 17 11.72 2.67 -2.91
N ASN A 18 12.94 2.31 -2.50
CA ASN A 18 13.41 0.94 -2.62
C ASN A 18 12.45 0.05 -1.82
N THR A 19 11.53 -0.62 -2.51
CA THR A 19 10.61 -1.56 -1.88
C THR A 19 11.41 -2.75 -1.36
N HIS A 20 11.71 -2.74 -0.07
CA HIS A 20 12.32 -3.88 0.60
C HIS A 20 11.27 -4.95 0.87
N PHE A 21 11.64 -6.21 0.73
CA PHE A 21 10.76 -7.36 1.02
C PHE A 21 11.10 -8.00 2.36
N VAL A 22 10.09 -8.55 3.02
CA VAL A 22 10.25 -9.42 4.18
C VAL A 22 9.56 -10.76 3.92
N SER A 23 10.22 -11.85 4.32
CA SER A 23 9.59 -13.18 4.36
C SER A 23 8.92 -13.34 5.72
N LEU A 24 7.62 -13.65 5.70
CA LEU A 24 6.83 -13.85 6.90
C LEU A 24 6.45 -15.33 7.00
N GLY A 25 6.91 -15.98 8.06
CA GLY A 25 6.56 -17.36 8.39
C GLY A 25 5.67 -17.41 9.63
N VAL A 26 4.57 -18.16 9.55
CA VAL A 26 3.69 -18.38 10.72
C VAL A 26 4.24 -19.52 11.57
N MET A 27 4.64 -19.25 12.80
CA MET A 27 5.10 -20.29 13.73
C MET A 27 3.94 -21.27 13.99
N HIS A 28 4.12 -22.54 13.59
CA HIS A 28 3.12 -23.64 13.59
C HIS A 28 2.21 -23.72 12.34
N GLY A 29 2.48 -22.97 11.27
CA GLY A 29 1.84 -23.12 9.96
C GLY A 29 2.85 -23.31 8.83
N GLU A 30 2.46 -24.00 7.76
CA GLU A 30 3.26 -24.18 6.54
C GLU A 30 3.24 -22.95 5.60
N ALA A 31 2.76 -21.80 6.07
CA ALA A 31 2.64 -20.59 5.25
C ALA A 31 3.86 -19.69 5.45
N GLU A 32 4.68 -19.62 4.40
CA GLU A 32 5.70 -18.59 4.21
C GLU A 32 5.32 -17.75 2.99
N PHE A 33 5.29 -16.43 3.14
CA PHE A 33 4.99 -15.53 2.03
C PHE A 33 5.80 -14.24 2.10
N LEU A 34 6.07 -13.67 0.93
CA LEU A 34 6.84 -12.44 0.76
C LEU A 34 5.90 -11.25 0.63
N VAL A 35 6.14 -10.21 1.41
CA VAL A 35 5.43 -8.93 1.31
C VAL A 35 6.41 -7.75 1.33
N PRO A 36 6.02 -6.61 0.74
CA PRO A 36 6.74 -5.36 0.95
C PRO A 36 6.84 -5.04 2.45
N ARG A 37 7.99 -4.53 2.90
CA ARG A 37 8.20 -4.13 4.29
C ARG A 37 7.32 -2.93 4.66
N GLY A 38 7.04 -2.08 3.70
CA GLY A 38 6.12 -0.98 3.85
C GLY A 38 5.93 -0.21 2.57
N PHE A 39 4.83 0.51 2.51
CA PHE A 39 4.46 1.44 1.46
C PHE A 39 3.50 2.44 2.06
N PHE A 40 3.78 3.73 1.94
CA PHE A 40 2.93 4.78 2.50
C PHE A 40 2.65 4.60 4.01
N THR A 41 1.40 4.35 4.44
CA THR A 41 1.01 4.06 5.83
C THR A 41 1.02 2.56 6.17
N TYR A 42 1.20 1.68 5.18
CA TYR A 42 1.34 0.25 5.39
C TYR A 42 2.72 -0.14 5.91
N ARG A 43 2.78 -1.00 6.91
CA ARG A 43 4.00 -1.63 7.45
C ARG A 43 3.76 -3.11 7.69
N ALA A 44 4.68 -3.96 7.24
CA ALA A 44 4.69 -5.38 7.59
C ALA A 44 5.05 -5.56 9.07
N LEU A 45 4.48 -6.58 9.71
CA LEU A 45 4.87 -7.00 11.05
C LEU A 45 6.19 -7.78 11.00
N ASP A 46 6.97 -7.75 12.09
CA ASP A 46 8.17 -8.57 12.21
C ASP A 46 7.83 -10.06 12.37
N ALA A 47 6.66 -10.37 12.93
CA ALA A 47 6.14 -11.72 13.08
C ALA A 47 4.64 -11.74 12.74
N PRO A 48 4.19 -12.58 11.79
CA PRO A 48 2.77 -12.72 11.48
C PRO A 48 2.05 -13.48 12.59
N GLU A 49 0.78 -13.14 12.81
CA GLU A 49 -0.06 -13.70 13.88
C GLU A 49 -1.26 -14.42 13.25
N MET A 50 -1.51 -15.67 13.63
CA MET A 50 -2.74 -16.36 13.26
C MET A 50 -3.88 -15.86 14.16
N VAL A 51 -4.98 -15.45 13.55
CA VAL A 51 -6.18 -14.97 14.24
C VAL A 51 -7.42 -15.63 13.64
N GLU A 52 -8.39 -15.94 14.47
CA GLU A 52 -9.71 -16.40 14.01
C GLU A 52 -10.70 -15.23 14.05
N SER A 53 -11.52 -15.10 13.03
CA SER A 53 -12.67 -14.20 13.06
C SER A 53 -13.82 -14.81 13.87
N ASP A 54 -14.75 -13.96 14.31
CA ASP A 54 -16.00 -14.42 14.96
C ASP A 54 -16.85 -15.33 14.04
N SER A 55 -16.64 -15.24 12.72
CA SER A 55 -17.27 -16.10 11.71
C SER A 55 -16.52 -17.42 11.46
N GLY A 56 -15.40 -17.66 12.14
CA GLY A 56 -14.58 -18.87 12.03
C GLY A 56 -13.57 -18.85 10.87
N ARG A 57 -13.36 -17.71 10.20
CA ARG A 57 -12.31 -17.58 9.18
C ARG A 57 -10.95 -17.60 9.86
N THR A 58 -10.02 -18.38 9.33
CA THR A 58 -8.62 -18.34 9.79
C THR A 58 -7.84 -17.31 8.98
N LEU A 59 -7.43 -16.24 9.64
CA LEU A 59 -6.65 -15.16 9.03
C LEU A 59 -5.23 -15.16 9.57
N ILE A 60 -4.31 -14.64 8.76
CA ILE A 60 -2.93 -14.35 9.16
C ILE A 60 -2.78 -12.84 9.15
N ARG A 61 -2.72 -12.22 10.32
CA ARG A 61 -2.39 -10.80 10.46
C ARG A 61 -0.90 -10.62 10.17
N PHE A 62 -0.58 -9.87 9.12
CA PHE A 62 0.80 -9.75 8.62
C PHE A 62 1.30 -8.32 8.53
N GLY A 63 0.44 -7.34 8.75
CA GLY A 63 0.80 -5.94 8.66
C GLY A 63 -0.20 -5.03 9.35
N VAL A 64 0.14 -3.75 9.36
CA VAL A 64 -0.71 -2.66 9.82
C VAL A 64 -0.73 -1.57 8.76
N MET A 65 -1.82 -0.81 8.74
CA MET A 65 -2.00 0.36 7.92
C MET A 65 -2.45 1.51 8.83
N GLY A 66 -1.67 2.58 8.85
CA GLY A 66 -1.88 3.67 9.81
C GLY A 66 -1.76 3.18 11.25
N LEU A 67 -2.58 3.73 12.15
CA LEU A 67 -2.46 3.50 13.59
C LEU A 67 -3.26 2.30 14.12
N SER A 68 -4.30 1.86 13.41
CA SER A 68 -5.27 0.92 13.96
C SER A 68 -5.81 -0.11 12.98
N VAL A 69 -5.57 0.04 11.68
CA VAL A 69 -6.05 -0.92 10.68
C VAL A 69 -5.02 -2.04 10.54
N SER A 70 -5.47 -3.28 10.60
CA SER A 70 -4.63 -4.45 10.40
C SER A 70 -4.80 -4.99 8.99
N MET A 71 -3.72 -5.56 8.46
CA MET A 71 -3.68 -6.29 7.19
C MET A 71 -3.69 -7.78 7.47
N TYR A 72 -4.54 -8.51 6.74
CA TYR A 72 -4.77 -9.93 6.92
C TYR A 72 -4.64 -10.68 5.59
N LEU A 73 -4.16 -11.91 5.66
CA LEU A 73 -4.27 -12.90 4.60
C LEU A 73 -5.29 -13.95 5.04
N ASP A 74 -6.35 -14.14 4.26
CA ASP A 74 -7.28 -15.25 4.48
C ASP A 74 -6.64 -16.56 4.00
N LYS A 75 -6.57 -17.58 4.86
CA LYS A 75 -5.96 -18.87 4.50
C LYS A 75 -6.78 -19.65 3.47
N ASP A 76 -8.09 -19.47 3.43
CA ASP A 76 -8.97 -20.25 2.56
C ASP A 76 -9.07 -19.59 1.18
N SER A 77 -9.39 -18.29 1.13
CA SER A 77 -9.52 -17.56 -0.14
C SER A 77 -8.20 -17.06 -0.71
N GLN A 78 -7.14 -17.00 0.10
CA GLN A 78 -5.84 -16.38 -0.23
C GLN A 78 -5.91 -14.87 -0.49
N GLU A 79 -7.04 -14.22 -0.19
CA GLU A 79 -7.21 -12.79 -0.36
C GLU A 79 -6.45 -12.00 0.70
N VAL A 80 -5.94 -10.84 0.30
CA VAL A 80 -5.40 -9.83 1.19
C VAL A 80 -6.51 -8.88 1.59
N LEU A 81 -6.70 -8.72 2.89
CA LEU A 81 -7.80 -7.98 3.49
C LEU A 81 -7.26 -6.92 4.45
N TYR A 82 -8.09 -5.92 4.75
CA TYR A 82 -7.80 -4.91 5.77
C TYR A 82 -9.03 -4.63 6.62
N GLY A 83 -8.82 -4.29 7.90
CA GLY A 83 -9.92 -3.95 8.80
C GLY A 83 -9.47 -3.62 10.22
N LEU A 84 -10.37 -3.04 11.00
CA LEU A 84 -10.16 -2.73 12.42
C LEU A 84 -10.19 -3.99 13.29
N SER A 85 -10.87 -5.04 12.83
CA SER A 85 -10.97 -6.33 13.52
C SER A 85 -11.05 -7.49 12.52
N PRO A 86 -10.69 -8.72 12.90
CA PRO A 86 -10.78 -9.88 12.01
C PRO A 86 -12.19 -10.20 11.49
N GLY A 87 -13.24 -9.76 12.21
CA GLY A 87 -14.64 -9.98 11.84
C GLY A 87 -15.21 -8.94 10.88
N ASP A 88 -14.52 -7.80 10.70
CA ASP A 88 -14.96 -6.68 9.88
C ASP A 88 -13.80 -6.25 8.98
N VAL A 89 -13.69 -6.94 7.85
CA VAL A 89 -12.57 -6.81 6.90
C VAL A 89 -13.10 -6.62 5.48
N ASN A 90 -12.40 -5.79 4.72
CA ASN A 90 -12.64 -5.54 3.30
C ASN A 90 -11.45 -6.01 2.47
N ILE A 91 -11.68 -6.23 1.18
CA ILE A 91 -10.62 -6.66 0.26
C ILE A 91 -9.64 -5.52 -0.03
N VAL A 92 -8.35 -5.87 -0.07
CA VAL A 92 -7.27 -5.05 -0.63
C VAL A 92 -6.82 -5.64 -1.96
N ASN A 93 -6.55 -6.94 -2.00
CA ASN A 93 -6.16 -7.64 -3.22
C ASN A 93 -6.63 -9.09 -3.18
N THR A 94 -6.81 -9.69 -4.34
CA THR A 94 -7.21 -11.10 -4.48
C THR A 94 -6.10 -12.10 -4.14
N SER A 95 -4.85 -11.63 -4.02
CA SER A 95 -3.72 -12.46 -3.56
C SER A 95 -2.55 -11.64 -3.02
N VAL A 96 -1.65 -12.28 -2.25
CA VAL A 96 -0.38 -11.68 -1.81
C VAL A 96 0.50 -11.26 -2.99
N SER A 97 0.48 -12.03 -4.08
CA SER A 97 1.24 -11.71 -5.29
C SER A 97 0.73 -10.41 -5.93
N HIS A 98 -0.59 -10.27 -6.07
CA HIS A 98 -1.20 -9.05 -6.58
C HIS A 98 -0.92 -7.85 -5.68
N PHE A 99 -1.09 -8.01 -4.36
CA PHE A 99 -0.74 -6.98 -3.39
C PHE A 99 0.71 -6.50 -3.53
N THR A 100 1.64 -7.44 -3.62
CA THR A 100 3.06 -7.16 -3.81
C THR A 100 3.33 -6.41 -5.11
N GLN A 101 2.73 -6.85 -6.22
CA GLN A 101 2.90 -6.21 -7.53
C GLN A 101 2.28 -4.81 -7.58
N CYS A 102 1.12 -4.59 -6.95
CA CYS A 102 0.54 -3.26 -6.80
C CYS A 102 1.51 -2.33 -6.07
N ILE A 103 2.00 -2.72 -4.90
CA ILE A 103 2.92 -1.88 -4.12
C ILE A 103 4.21 -1.59 -4.89
N LEU A 104 4.80 -2.57 -5.57
CA LEU A 104 6.00 -2.37 -6.38
C LEU A 104 5.78 -1.29 -7.45
N ARG A 105 4.74 -1.46 -8.27
CA ARG A 105 4.46 -0.54 -9.37
C ARG A 105 4.03 0.84 -8.89
N LEU A 106 3.27 0.92 -7.80
CA LEU A 106 2.92 2.19 -7.17
C LEU A 106 4.15 2.89 -6.57
N SER A 107 5.11 2.13 -6.03
CA SER A 107 6.39 2.68 -5.54
C SER A 107 7.24 3.26 -6.68
N ASP A 108 7.19 2.65 -7.87
CA ASP A 108 7.94 3.12 -9.05
C ASP A 108 7.42 4.46 -9.61
N ILE A 109 6.14 4.76 -9.39
CA ILE A 109 5.51 6.02 -9.85
C ILE A 109 5.35 7.05 -8.73
N PHE A 110 5.84 6.76 -7.51
CA PHE A 110 5.79 7.68 -6.39
C PHE A 110 6.97 8.67 -6.41
N PRO A 111 6.78 9.96 -6.05
CA PRO A 111 5.51 10.61 -5.75
C PRO A 111 4.62 10.73 -6.99
N PHE A 112 3.29 10.58 -6.82
CA PHE A 112 2.35 10.51 -7.95
C PHE A 112 2.28 11.81 -8.76
N TYR A 113 2.64 12.92 -8.13
CA TYR A 113 2.78 14.26 -8.69
C TYR A 113 3.68 15.11 -7.77
N ASP A 114 4.15 16.26 -8.26
CA ASP A 114 5.05 17.17 -7.53
C ASP A 114 4.28 18.04 -6.51
N ASP A 115 4.95 18.54 -5.46
CA ASP A 115 4.28 19.32 -4.39
C ASP A 115 3.61 20.63 -4.87
N ASP A 116 4.14 21.23 -5.94
CA ASP A 116 3.67 22.50 -6.53
C ASP A 116 2.65 22.30 -7.67
N CYS A 117 2.11 21.08 -7.85
CA CYS A 117 1.22 20.75 -8.95
C CYS A 117 -0.23 21.23 -8.76
N ASP A 118 -0.96 21.36 -9.86
CA ASP A 118 -2.36 21.77 -9.84
C ASP A 118 -3.35 20.58 -9.77
N SER A 119 -4.65 20.89 -9.70
CA SER A 119 -5.69 19.87 -9.58
C SER A 119 -5.80 18.95 -10.80
N ASP A 120 -5.40 19.42 -11.99
CA ASP A 120 -5.43 18.59 -13.20
C ASP A 120 -4.30 17.54 -13.12
N GLU A 121 -3.15 17.91 -12.57
CA GLU A 121 -2.04 17.00 -12.31
C GLU A 121 -2.35 15.98 -11.21
N TRP A 122 -3.17 16.33 -10.20
CA TRP A 122 -3.66 15.38 -9.19
C TRP A 122 -4.50 14.28 -9.82
N GLU A 123 -5.41 14.65 -10.73
CA GLU A 123 -6.27 13.69 -11.41
C GLU A 123 -5.44 12.77 -12.32
N VAL A 124 -4.46 13.30 -13.05
CA VAL A 124 -3.53 12.48 -13.84
C VAL A 124 -2.73 11.51 -12.96
N GLY A 125 -2.32 11.92 -11.76
CA GLY A 125 -1.67 11.04 -10.79
C GLY A 125 -2.59 9.91 -10.32
N ALA A 126 -3.85 10.25 -10.00
CA ALA A 126 -4.87 9.29 -9.59
C ALA A 126 -5.23 8.28 -10.70
N GLU A 127 -5.30 8.74 -11.95
CA GLU A 127 -5.50 7.88 -13.12
C GLU A 127 -4.36 6.86 -13.28
N LYS A 128 -3.10 7.27 -13.10
CA LYS A 128 -1.96 6.33 -13.14
C LYS A 128 -2.05 5.27 -12.03
N VAL A 129 -2.49 5.66 -10.83
CA VAL A 129 -2.71 4.74 -9.71
C VAL A 129 -3.80 3.72 -10.07
N GLU A 130 -4.93 4.19 -10.59
CA GLU A 130 -6.04 3.35 -11.07
C GLU A 130 -5.60 2.37 -12.15
N ASP A 131 -4.84 2.83 -13.15
CA ASP A 131 -4.33 2.00 -14.24
C ASP A 131 -3.44 0.88 -13.72
N VAL A 132 -2.51 1.18 -12.81
CA VAL A 132 -1.65 0.16 -12.18
C VAL A 132 -2.47 -0.91 -11.49
N ILE A 133 -3.47 -0.51 -10.70
CA ILE A 133 -4.26 -1.44 -9.90
C ILE A 133 -5.14 -2.30 -10.79
N ARG A 134 -5.77 -1.70 -11.81
CA ARG A 134 -6.60 -2.44 -12.78
C ARG A 134 -5.78 -3.41 -13.65
N GLU A 135 -4.54 -3.07 -13.96
CA GLU A 135 -3.65 -3.96 -14.70
C GLU A 135 -3.21 -5.16 -13.85
N VAL A 136 -2.92 -4.92 -12.56
CA VAL A 136 -2.42 -5.96 -11.65
C VAL A 136 -3.53 -6.84 -11.08
N ASP A 137 -4.64 -6.24 -10.65
CA ASP A 137 -5.72 -6.92 -9.93
C ASP A 137 -7.08 -6.22 -10.18
N PRO A 138 -7.67 -6.40 -11.37
CA PRO A 138 -8.89 -5.69 -11.75
C PRO A 138 -10.07 -5.99 -10.82
N SER A 139 -10.11 -7.17 -10.20
CA SER A 139 -11.15 -7.56 -9.25
C SER A 139 -11.07 -6.81 -7.92
N ALA A 140 -9.90 -6.27 -7.57
CA ALA A 140 -9.71 -5.47 -6.37
C ALA A 140 -10.04 -3.98 -6.57
N TYR A 141 -10.41 -3.56 -7.79
CA TYR A 141 -10.76 -2.17 -8.09
C TYR A 141 -12.27 -2.00 -8.34
N HIS A 142 -13.00 -1.71 -7.27
CA HIS A 142 -14.42 -1.35 -7.34
C HIS A 142 -14.77 -0.34 -6.24
N GLU A 143 -15.91 0.34 -6.37
CA GLU A 143 -16.38 1.30 -5.36
C GLU A 143 -16.43 0.66 -3.96
N GLY A 144 -15.90 1.37 -2.95
CA GLY A 144 -15.79 0.89 -1.57
C GLY A 144 -14.64 -0.08 -1.28
N SER A 145 -13.84 -0.46 -2.29
CA SER A 145 -12.59 -1.21 -2.08
C SER A 145 -11.46 -0.29 -1.63
N TYR A 146 -10.43 -0.86 -0.97
CA TYR A 146 -9.28 -0.10 -0.50
C TYR A 146 -8.65 0.79 -1.58
N TRP A 147 -8.39 0.20 -2.75
CA TRP A 147 -7.69 0.87 -3.83
C TRP A 147 -8.51 1.97 -4.50
N TYR A 148 -9.83 1.80 -4.54
CA TYR A 148 -10.73 2.83 -5.06
C TYR A 148 -10.74 4.06 -4.15
N GLU A 149 -10.81 3.86 -2.83
CA GLU A 149 -10.72 4.96 -1.86
C GLU A 149 -9.32 5.62 -1.87
N PHE A 150 -8.25 4.82 -1.99
CA PHE A 150 -6.89 5.34 -2.11
C PHE A 150 -6.71 6.24 -3.35
N ARG A 151 -7.28 5.85 -4.50
CA ARG A 151 -7.29 6.69 -5.70
C ARG A 151 -7.98 8.04 -5.43
N TRP A 152 -9.06 8.04 -4.67
CA TRP A 152 -9.74 9.27 -4.26
C TRP A 152 -8.87 10.15 -3.35
N ASP A 153 -8.16 9.56 -2.39
CA ASP A 153 -7.20 10.29 -1.55
C ASP A 153 -6.09 10.95 -2.40
N VAL A 154 -5.65 10.27 -3.46
CA VAL A 154 -4.70 10.82 -4.44
C VAL A 154 -5.30 12.01 -5.19
N THR A 155 -6.53 11.93 -5.69
CA THR A 155 -7.20 13.08 -6.36
C THR A 155 -7.36 14.29 -5.44
N MET A 156 -7.47 14.09 -4.12
CA MET A 156 -7.69 15.18 -3.16
C MET A 156 -6.40 15.77 -2.58
N GLY A 157 -5.21 15.25 -2.94
CA GLY A 157 -3.96 15.61 -2.26
C GLY A 157 -3.93 15.24 -0.78
N ASN A 158 -4.78 14.30 -0.37
CA ASN A 158 -4.94 13.84 1.00
C ASN A 158 -4.20 12.51 1.25
N PHE A 159 -3.08 12.29 0.55
CA PHE A 159 -2.16 11.18 0.82
C PHE A 159 -0.86 11.67 1.45
N HIS A 160 -0.89 12.75 2.22
CA HIS A 160 0.24 13.14 3.05
C HIS A 160 0.07 12.50 4.43
N GLY A 161 0.73 11.37 4.66
CA GLY A 161 0.78 10.67 5.95
C GLY A 161 1.68 11.37 6.96
#